data_AF-A0A946RIP3-F1
#
_entry.id   AF-A0A946RIP3-F1
#
_cell.length_a   1.000
_cell.length_b   1.000
_cell.length_c   1.000
_cell.angle_alpha   90.00
_cell.angle_beta   90.00
_cell.angle_gamma   90.00
#
_symmetry.space_group_name_H-M   'P 1'
#
loop_
_entity.id
_entity.type
_entity.pdbx_description
1 polymer ?
#
loop_
_entity_poly.entity_id
_entity_poly.type
_entity_poly.pdbx_seq_one_letter_code
_entity_poly.pdbx_strand_id
1 'polypeptide(L)'
;MTNKKMKLYIANPRGFCAGVDRAIQIVEMALKKYGAPVYVRHEIVHNKQVVNDLKEKGAIFVEELSDIKDNTRPVIFSAHGVPKSVPKEAKEKKLSFVDATCPLVSKVHRESEQLYKKGYDIILIGHNNHPEVIGTMGQLPDGSINLI
;
A
#
# COMPACT_ATOMS: atom_id res chain seq x y z
N MET A 1 16.21 48.80 -2.61
CA MET A 1 15.96 47.43 -3.08
C MET A 1 14.74 47.46 -3.99
N THR A 2 14.91 47.21 -5.29
CA THR A 2 13.80 47.18 -6.24
C THR A 2 12.94 45.95 -5.97
N ASN A 3 11.68 46.18 -5.61
CA ASN A 3 10.72 45.14 -5.25
C ASN A 3 10.27 44.40 -6.53
N LYS A 4 11.11 43.48 -7.03
CA LYS A 4 10.84 42.70 -8.24
C LYS A 4 9.68 41.75 -7.91
N LYS A 5 8.50 41.98 -8.52
CA LYS A 5 7.33 41.12 -8.34
C LYS A 5 7.68 39.68 -8.74
N MET A 6 7.76 38.79 -7.76
CA MET A 6 7.91 37.35 -7.96
C MET A 6 6.54 36.76 -8.26
N LYS A 7 6.42 36.02 -9.37
CA LYS A 7 5.20 35.27 -9.69
C LYS A 7 5.36 33.86 -9.16
N LEU A 8 4.50 33.48 -8.21
CA LEU A 8 4.35 32.11 -7.73
C LEU A 8 3.24 31.44 -8.53
N TYR A 9 3.55 30.34 -9.20
CA TYR A 9 2.56 29.50 -9.86
C TYR A 9 2.35 28.23 -9.05
N ILE A 10 1.08 27.85 -8.87
CA ILE A 10 0.70 26.67 -8.12
C ILE A 10 -0.04 25.73 -9.07
N ALA A 11 0.48 24.52 -9.25
CA ALA A 11 -0.09 23.52 -10.17
C ALA A 11 -1.47 23.03 -9.69
N ASN A 12 -2.33 22.68 -10.64
CA ASN A 12 -3.57 21.93 -10.40
C ASN A 12 -3.75 20.88 -11.52
N PRO A 13 -4.00 19.60 -11.19
CA PRO A 13 -4.15 19.05 -9.83
C PRO A 13 -2.81 18.94 -9.08
N ARG A 14 -2.87 18.94 -7.73
CA ARG A 14 -1.74 18.66 -6.81
C ARG A 14 -2.27 18.04 -5.51
N GLY A 15 -1.45 17.27 -4.81
CA GLY A 15 -1.79 16.70 -3.51
C GLY A 15 -2.38 15.29 -3.62
N PHE A 16 -3.42 15.00 -2.83
CA PHE A 16 -3.95 13.65 -2.68
C PHE A 16 -4.70 13.17 -3.92
N CYS A 17 -4.43 11.92 -4.29
CA CYS A 17 -5.29 11.18 -5.22
C CYS A 17 -6.33 10.37 -4.44
N ALA A 18 -7.35 9.86 -5.15
CA ALA A 18 -8.40 9.05 -4.54
C ALA A 18 -7.88 7.79 -3.81
N GLY A 19 -6.79 7.18 -4.31
CA GLY A 19 -6.18 6.01 -3.67
C GLY A 19 -5.54 6.34 -2.32
N VAL A 20 -4.85 7.47 -2.24
CA VAL A 20 -4.21 7.97 -1.00
C VAL A 20 -5.28 8.33 0.03
N ASP A 21 -6.29 9.12 -0.36
CA ASP A 21 -7.37 9.53 0.54
C ASP A 21 -8.11 8.32 1.13
N ARG A 22 -8.48 7.36 0.27
CA ARG A 22 -9.11 6.10 0.70
C ARG A 22 -8.23 5.32 1.69
N ALA A 23 -6.94 5.18 1.42
CA ALA A 23 -6.05 4.37 2.25
C ALA A 23 -5.88 4.97 3.66
N ILE A 24 -5.76 6.29 3.76
CA ILE A 24 -5.69 7.00 5.05
C ILE A 24 -7.00 6.82 5.82
N GLN A 25 -8.14 7.04 5.16
CA GLN A 25 -9.46 6.88 5.77
C GLN A 25 -9.69 5.47 6.31
N ILE A 26 -9.20 4.43 5.62
CA ILE A 26 -9.29 3.05 6.11
C ILE A 26 -8.58 2.87 7.45
N VAL A 27 -7.40 3.46 7.62
CA VAL A 27 -6.66 3.40 8.91
C VAL A 27 -7.43 4.16 9.99
N GLU A 28 -7.91 5.37 9.70
CA GLU A 28 -8.66 6.18 10.66
C GLU A 28 -9.98 5.51 11.09
N MET A 29 -10.71 4.92 10.14
CA MET A 29 -11.93 4.17 10.42
C MET A 29 -11.66 2.91 11.23
N ALA A 30 -10.56 2.21 10.96
CA ALA A 30 -10.16 1.05 11.75
C ALA A 30 -9.81 1.46 13.19
N LEU A 31 -9.06 2.55 13.38
CA LEU A 31 -8.75 3.08 14.71
C LEU A 31 -10.02 3.50 15.45
N LYS A 32 -10.96 4.17 14.77
CA LYS A 32 -12.26 4.53 15.33
C LYS A 32 -13.09 3.31 15.75
N LYS A 33 -13.07 2.25 14.93
CA LYS A 33 -13.89 1.05 15.16
C LYS A 33 -13.31 0.12 16.22
N TYR A 34 -11.99 -0.11 16.19
CA TYR A 34 -11.33 -1.12 17.00
C TYR A 34 -10.52 -0.54 18.17
N GLY A 35 -10.28 0.77 18.20
CA GLY A 35 -9.33 1.42 19.11
C GLY A 35 -7.87 1.20 18.68
N ALA A 36 -6.92 1.65 19.51
CA ALA A 36 -5.50 1.35 19.33
C ALA A 36 -5.12 0.00 19.99
N PRO A 37 -4.13 -0.74 19.46
CA PRO A 37 -3.42 -0.46 18.22
C PRO A 37 -4.17 -0.99 16.98
N VAL A 38 -3.90 -0.38 15.83
CA VAL A 38 -4.20 -0.93 14.50
C VAL A 38 -2.87 -1.10 13.78
N TYR A 39 -2.60 -2.30 13.28
CA TYR A 39 -1.36 -2.57 12.56
C TYR A 39 -1.49 -2.17 11.09
N VAL A 40 -0.42 -1.66 10.50
CA VAL A 40 -0.32 -1.37 9.07
C VAL A 40 0.97 -1.99 8.54
N ARG A 41 0.87 -2.84 7.52
CA ARG A 41 2.03 -3.47 6.88
C ARG A 41 2.64 -2.50 5.86
N HIS A 42 3.89 -2.11 6.10
CA HIS A 42 4.58 -0.96 5.52
C HIS A 42 3.87 0.37 5.78
N GLU A 43 4.50 1.49 5.42
CA GLU A 43 3.84 2.80 5.40
C GLU A 43 2.57 2.77 4.53
N ILE A 44 1.47 3.35 5.04
CA ILE A 44 0.17 3.37 4.34
C ILE A 44 0.28 4.09 2.99
N VAL A 45 1.08 5.15 2.97
CA VAL A 45 1.54 5.96 1.84
C VAL A 45 2.93 6.50 2.17
N HIS A 46 3.77 6.76 1.17
CA HIS A 46 5.13 7.31 1.38
C HIS A 46 5.10 8.82 1.71
N ASN A 47 4.51 9.19 2.85
CA ASN A 47 4.48 10.55 3.36
C ASN A 47 4.69 10.55 4.88
N LYS A 48 5.85 11.08 5.31
CA LYS A 48 6.26 11.08 6.72
C LYS A 48 5.27 11.78 7.66
N GLN A 49 4.66 12.89 7.21
CA GLN A 49 3.69 13.62 8.02
C GLN A 49 2.45 12.76 8.25
N VAL A 50 1.87 12.19 7.19
CA VAL A 50 0.72 11.27 7.29
C VAL A 50 1.03 10.07 8.20
N VAL A 51 2.21 9.46 8.03
CA VAL A 51 2.62 8.31 8.85
C VAL A 51 2.73 8.68 10.33
N ASN A 52 3.33 9.83 10.64
CA ASN A 52 3.46 10.31 12.01
C ASN A 52 2.09 10.63 12.63
N ASP A 53 1.22 11.33 11.91
CA ASP A 53 -0.12 11.69 12.37
C ASP A 53 -0.95 10.42 12.70
N LEU A 54 -0.80 9.34 11.92
CA LEU A 54 -1.47 8.07 12.19
C LEU A 54 -0.83 7.31 13.37
N LYS A 55 0.49 7.39 13.54
CA LYS A 55 1.18 6.81 14.73
C LYS A 55 0.69 7.45 16.02
N GLU A 56 0.55 8.78 16.03
CA GLU A 56 0.02 9.52 17.18
C GLU A 56 -1.42 9.11 17.53
N LYS A 57 -2.22 8.74 16.53
CA LYS A 57 -3.57 8.19 16.72
C LYS A 57 -3.61 6.71 17.14
N GLY A 58 -2.45 6.03 17.19
CA GLY A 58 -2.34 4.64 17.64
C GLY A 58 -2.17 3.59 16.53
N ALA A 59 -1.84 3.99 15.30
CA ALA A 59 -1.42 3.05 14.28
C ALA A 59 0.02 2.57 14.53
N ILE A 60 0.28 1.28 14.34
CA ILE A 60 1.62 0.69 14.43
C ILE A 60 2.02 0.17 13.06
N PHE A 61 3.05 0.76 12.48
CA PHE A 61 3.61 0.35 11.20
C PHE A 61 4.63 -0.77 11.42
N VAL A 62 4.47 -1.86 10.69
CA VAL A 62 5.33 -3.05 10.74
C VAL A 62 5.83 -3.39 9.34
N GLU A 63 7.01 -3.99 9.25
CA GLU A 63 7.53 -4.46 7.97
C GLU A 63 6.88 -5.80 7.60
N GLU A 64 6.88 -6.74 8.56
CA GLU A 64 6.35 -8.08 8.36
C GLU A 64 5.21 -8.45 9.32
N LEU A 65 4.37 -9.41 8.91
CA LEU A 65 3.28 -9.91 9.76
C LEU A 65 3.79 -10.66 11.00
N SER A 66 5.05 -11.07 11.03
CA SER A 66 5.71 -11.63 12.22
C SER A 66 5.97 -10.59 13.31
N ASP A 67 6.01 -9.30 12.96
CA ASP A 67 6.30 -8.22 13.91
C ASP A 67 5.06 -7.82 14.72
N ILE A 68 3.88 -8.35 14.35
CA ILE A 68 2.62 -8.15 15.05
C ILE A 68 2.66 -8.91 16.37
N LYS A 69 2.59 -8.16 17.48
CA LYS A 69 2.63 -8.70 18.85
C LYS A 69 1.26 -9.15 19.36
N ASP A 70 0.19 -8.53 18.86
CA ASP A 70 -1.17 -8.83 19.25
C ASP A 70 -2.01 -9.21 18.02
N ASN A 71 -2.15 -10.52 17.82
CA ASN A 71 -2.88 -11.10 16.70
C ASN A 71 -4.40 -10.93 16.80
N THR A 72 -4.92 -10.39 17.91
CA THR A 72 -6.36 -10.07 18.04
C THR A 72 -6.72 -8.75 17.34
N ARG A 73 -5.71 -7.95 16.98
CA ARG A 73 -5.87 -6.62 16.40
C ARG A 73 -5.83 -6.69 14.87
N PRO A 74 -6.52 -5.78 14.16
CA PRO A 74 -6.54 -5.79 12.71
C PRO A 74 -5.20 -5.33 12.12
N VAL A 75 -4.84 -5.88 10.96
CA VAL A 75 -3.76 -5.41 10.10
C VAL A 75 -4.29 -4.82 8.80
N ILE A 76 -3.71 -3.70 8.36
CA ILE A 76 -4.07 -3.03 7.11
C ILE A 76 -2.92 -3.19 6.12
N PHE A 77 -3.20 -3.63 4.89
CA PHE A 77 -2.21 -3.63 3.81
C PHE A 77 -2.18 -2.27 3.12
N SER A 78 -0.99 -1.75 2.83
CA SER A 78 -0.82 -0.39 2.29
C SER A 78 -1.44 -0.18 0.91
N ALA A 79 -1.52 1.08 0.47
CA ALA A 79 -2.08 1.45 -0.84
C ALA A 79 -1.32 0.85 -2.03
N HIS A 80 -0.05 0.51 -1.82
CA HIS A 80 0.87 -0.02 -2.84
C HIS A 80 0.60 -1.49 -3.20
N GLY A 81 -0.24 -2.20 -2.46
CA GLY A 81 -0.48 -3.62 -2.68
C GLY A 81 0.56 -4.52 -2.04
N VAL A 82 0.22 -5.82 -1.98
CA VAL A 82 1.05 -6.86 -1.38
C VAL A 82 1.06 -8.12 -2.26
N PRO A 83 2.15 -8.93 -2.23
CA PRO A 83 2.18 -10.27 -2.83
C PRO A 83 1.05 -11.16 -2.31
N LYS A 84 0.67 -12.19 -3.07
CA LYS A 84 -0.34 -13.18 -2.62
C LYS A 84 0.05 -13.96 -1.37
N SER A 85 1.36 -14.07 -1.09
CA SER A 85 1.88 -14.71 0.12
C SER A 85 1.41 -14.00 1.40
N VAL A 86 1.29 -12.67 1.38
CA VAL A 86 0.94 -11.87 2.57
C VAL A 86 -0.51 -12.11 3.05
N PRO A 87 -1.57 -11.98 2.23
CA PRO A 87 -2.93 -12.31 2.67
C PRO A 87 -3.09 -13.82 2.96
N LYS A 88 -2.28 -14.70 2.36
CA LYS A 88 -2.26 -16.13 2.70
C LYS A 88 -1.72 -16.34 4.11
N GLU A 89 -0.57 -15.76 4.43
CA GLU A 89 0.04 -15.81 5.77
C GLU A 89 -0.89 -15.20 6.83
N ALA A 90 -1.54 -14.06 6.53
CA ALA A 90 -2.50 -13.45 7.43
C ALA A 90 -3.66 -14.40 7.78
N LYS A 91 -4.19 -15.13 6.79
CA LYS A 91 -5.23 -16.15 7.01
C LYS A 91 -4.72 -17.33 7.84
N GLU A 92 -3.51 -17.82 7.56
CA GLU A 92 -2.88 -18.92 8.31
C GLU A 92 -2.67 -18.54 9.79
N LYS A 93 -2.25 -17.30 10.05
CA LYS A 93 -2.11 -16.73 11.39
C LYS A 93 -3.44 -16.30 12.04
N LYS A 94 -4.57 -16.47 11.35
CA LYS A 94 -5.91 -16.02 11.78
C LYS A 94 -5.98 -14.53 12.11
N LEU A 95 -5.18 -13.71 11.43
CA LEU A 95 -5.22 -12.26 11.55
C LEU A 95 -6.44 -11.70 10.81
N SER A 96 -7.18 -10.81 11.46
CA SER A 96 -8.15 -9.97 10.77
C SER A 96 -7.40 -8.94 9.94
N PHE A 97 -7.64 -8.87 8.63
CA PHE A 97 -6.97 -7.89 7.77
C PHE A 97 -7.94 -7.07 6.91
N VAL A 98 -7.52 -5.86 6.55
CA VAL A 98 -8.22 -4.97 5.62
C VAL A 98 -7.25 -4.56 4.51
N ASP A 99 -7.71 -4.68 3.26
CA ASP A 99 -6.89 -4.34 2.11
C ASP A 99 -7.15 -2.89 1.67
N ALA A 100 -6.17 -2.00 1.92
CA ALA A 100 -6.21 -0.62 1.49
C ALA A 100 -5.56 -0.39 0.11
N THR A 101 -5.16 -1.44 -0.61
CA THR A 101 -4.59 -1.35 -1.96
C THR A 101 -5.43 -0.44 -2.84
N CYS A 102 -4.76 0.47 -3.56
CA CYS A 102 -5.41 1.34 -4.52
C CYS A 102 -6.09 0.48 -5.62
N PRO A 103 -7.36 0.74 -5.98
CA PRO A 103 -8.03 -0.02 -7.02
C PRO A 103 -7.30 -0.03 -8.38
N LEU A 104 -6.50 1.01 -8.67
CA LEU A 104 -5.67 1.07 -9.87
C LEU A 104 -4.46 0.12 -9.79
N VAL A 105 -3.87 -0.07 -8.60
CA VAL A 105 -2.84 -1.09 -8.37
C VAL A 105 -3.45 -2.49 -8.47
N SER A 106 -4.60 -2.71 -7.81
CA SER A 106 -5.33 -3.99 -7.93
C SER A 106 -5.72 -4.32 -9.37
N LYS A 107 -5.95 -3.30 -10.22
CA LYS A 107 -6.17 -3.51 -11.65
C LYS A 107 -4.92 -4.11 -12.29
N VAL A 108 -3.73 -3.54 -12.07
CA VAL A 108 -2.46 -4.08 -12.61
C VAL A 108 -2.26 -5.52 -12.14
N HIS A 109 -2.48 -5.82 -10.86
CA HIS A 109 -2.41 -7.19 -10.33
C HIS A 109 -3.30 -8.17 -11.11
N ARG A 110 -4.56 -7.78 -11.37
CA ARG A 110 -5.53 -8.62 -12.10
C ARG A 110 -5.17 -8.77 -13.58
N GLU A 111 -4.66 -7.73 -14.22
CA GLU A 111 -4.20 -7.81 -15.61
C GLU A 111 -3.01 -8.77 -15.74
N SER A 112 -2.04 -8.71 -14.83
CA SER A 112 -0.92 -9.65 -14.79
C SER A 112 -1.40 -11.11 -14.68
N GLU A 113 -2.36 -11.39 -13.80
CA GLU A 113 -2.99 -12.71 -13.70
C GLU A 113 -3.69 -13.17 -14.98
N GLN A 114 -4.44 -12.27 -15.61
CA GLN A 114 -5.18 -12.61 -16.82
C GLN A 114 -4.27 -12.86 -18.01
N LEU A 115 -3.23 -12.04 -18.19
CA LEU A 115 -2.24 -12.20 -19.25
C LEU A 115 -1.44 -13.50 -19.06
N TYR A 116 -1.04 -13.80 -17.83
CA TYR A 116 -0.34 -15.05 -17.52
C TYR A 116 -1.19 -16.28 -17.83
N LYS A 117 -2.47 -16.27 -17.45
CA LYS A 117 -3.41 -17.36 -17.78
C LYS A 117 -3.60 -17.56 -19.28
N LYS A 118 -3.40 -16.51 -20.08
CA LYS A 118 -3.47 -16.55 -21.54
C LYS A 118 -2.14 -16.97 -22.19
N GLY A 119 -1.09 -17.24 -21.40
CA GLY A 119 0.21 -17.68 -21.89
C GLY A 119 1.09 -16.56 -22.46
N TYR A 120 0.86 -15.31 -22.08
CA TYR A 120 1.72 -14.19 -22.49
C TYR A 120 2.97 -14.09 -21.62
N ASP A 121 4.08 -13.69 -22.24
CA ASP A 121 5.23 -13.15 -21.54
C ASP A 121 4.90 -11.74 -21.01
N ILE A 122 5.22 -11.50 -19.74
CA ILE A 122 4.89 -10.24 -19.07
C ILE A 122 6.16 -9.48 -18.75
N ILE A 123 6.21 -8.24 -19.23
CA ILE A 123 7.24 -7.27 -18.87
C ILE A 123 6.61 -6.23 -17.95
N LEU A 124 7.14 -6.07 -16.75
CA LEU A 124 6.77 -5.02 -15.82
C LEU A 124 7.83 -3.93 -15.86
N ILE A 125 7.43 -2.68 -16.07
CA ILE A 125 8.34 -1.53 -16.01
C ILE A 125 8.24 -0.95 -14.61
N GLY A 126 9.36 -0.92 -13.87
CA GLY A 126 9.34 -0.40 -12.51
C GLY A 126 10.66 -0.47 -11.78
N HIS A 127 10.72 0.18 -10.63
CA HIS A 127 11.91 0.17 -9.81
C HIS A 127 11.97 -1.09 -8.95
N ASN A 128 13.10 -1.80 -9.06
CA ASN A 128 13.38 -2.94 -8.19
C ASN A 128 13.25 -2.52 -6.72
N ASN A 129 12.73 -3.42 -5.89
CA ASN A 129 12.45 -3.22 -4.46
C ASN A 129 11.34 -2.22 -4.11
N HIS A 130 10.66 -1.58 -5.07
CA HIS A 130 9.49 -0.75 -4.73
C HIS A 130 8.32 -1.64 -4.26
N PRO A 131 7.59 -1.31 -3.17
CA PRO A 131 6.51 -2.17 -2.64
C PRO A 131 5.45 -2.54 -3.68
N GLU A 132 5.09 -1.62 -4.56
CA GLU A 132 4.12 -1.86 -5.65
C GLU A 132 4.63 -2.86 -6.70
N VAL A 133 5.93 -2.82 -7.00
CA VAL A 133 6.58 -3.77 -7.91
C VAL A 133 6.63 -5.16 -7.28
N ILE A 134 7.06 -5.24 -6.02
CA ILE A 134 7.06 -6.50 -5.25
C ILE A 134 5.63 -7.08 -5.18
N GLY A 135 4.65 -6.23 -4.88
CA GLY A 135 3.23 -6.58 -4.85
C GLY A 135 2.75 -7.16 -6.18
N THR A 136 3.05 -6.49 -7.29
CA THR A 136 2.64 -6.91 -8.64
C THR A 136 3.33 -8.20 -9.07
N MET A 137 4.64 -8.32 -8.87
CA MET A 137 5.40 -9.53 -9.19
C MET A 137 4.89 -10.74 -8.38
N GLY A 138 4.61 -10.52 -7.10
CA GLY A 138 4.10 -11.54 -6.19
C GLY A 138 2.64 -11.97 -6.43
N GLN A 139 2.01 -11.53 -7.52
CA GLN A 139 0.72 -12.07 -7.96
C GLN A 139 0.87 -13.37 -8.75
N LEU A 140 2.05 -13.62 -9.33
CA LEU A 140 2.34 -14.78 -10.19
C LEU A 140 3.48 -15.62 -9.59
N PRO A 141 3.67 -16.87 -10.08
CA PRO A 141 4.84 -17.66 -9.71
C PRO A 141 6.14 -16.94 -10.06
N ASP A 142 7.19 -17.17 -9.28
CA ASP A 142 8.52 -16.59 -9.52
C ASP A 142 9.01 -16.88 -10.95
N GLY A 143 9.58 -15.86 -11.59
CA GLY A 143 10.02 -15.93 -12.99
C GLY A 143 8.94 -15.70 -14.04
N SER A 144 7.67 -15.53 -13.65
CA SER A 144 6.56 -15.28 -14.60
C SER A 144 6.49 -13.83 -15.13
N ILE A 145 7.19 -12.90 -14.49
CA ILE A 145 7.26 -11.48 -14.88
C ILE A 145 8.74 -11.09 -14.99
N ASN A 146 9.10 -10.49 -16.12
CA ASN A 146 10.41 -9.86 -16.30
C ASN A 146 10.32 -8.38 -15.91
N LEU A 147 11.12 -7.95 -14.94
CA LEU A 147 11.18 -6.55 -14.50
C LEU A 147 12.25 -5.80 -15.30
N ILE A 148 11.88 -4.63 -15.84
CA ILE A 148 12.80 -3.70 -16.53
C ILE A 148 12.73 -2.29 -15.96
#